data_AF-A0A0G1UIW8-F1
#
_entry.id   AF-A0A0G1UIW8-F1
#
_cell.length_a   1.000
_cell.length_b   1.000
_cell.length_c   1.000
_cell.angle_alpha   90.00
_cell.angle_beta   90.00
_cell.angle_gamma   90.00
#
_symmetry.space_group_name_H-M   'P 1'
#
loop_
_entity.id
_entity.type
_entity.pdbx_description
1 polymer ?
#
loop_
_entity_poly.entity_id
_entity_poly.type
_entity_poly.pdbx_seq_one_letter_code
_entity_poly.pdbx_strand_id
1 'polypeptide(L)'
;MSEFNLSKEILTPFVGTLFALLSAGLVWFIKSAYEKHRLEVLALAKFERIFANNLTILKDNFDFLDKWIASLKNNRPYSFHFENYYINEEETYKISNLGLINRVLSVNYMLRRMGLDFANIYKSYWDVISKIDSIQDEMRKERNLKTYHENILINLEQMKQSYEVIKSGVVDVVAYIRAVNKVRRHSLFGYISFLFIDVFPRITEKSMEKETAALKANIEEKSKRKK
;
A
#
# COMPACT_ATOMS: atom_id res chain seq x y z
N MET A 1 37.50 2.34 62.54
CA MET A 1 37.91 3.07 61.32
C MET A 1 38.17 2.16 60.11
N SER A 2 38.44 0.85 60.26
CA SER A 2 38.70 -0.07 59.14
C SER A 2 37.44 -0.52 58.37
N GLU A 3 36.31 -0.76 59.05
CA GLU A 3 35.05 -1.19 58.39
C GLU A 3 34.48 -0.17 57.41
N PHE A 4 34.69 1.13 57.67
CA PHE A 4 34.23 2.23 56.82
C PHE A 4 35.06 2.38 55.53
N ASN A 5 36.31 1.89 55.54
CA ASN A 5 37.18 1.89 54.36
C ASN A 5 36.93 0.64 53.50
N LEU A 6 36.68 -0.52 54.14
CA LEU A 6 36.35 -1.76 53.44
C LEU A 6 35.01 -1.65 52.66
N SER A 7 34.01 -0.98 53.25
CA SER A 7 32.72 -0.73 52.59
C SER A 7 32.85 0.21 51.40
N LYS A 8 33.71 1.24 51.48
CA LYS A 8 34.03 2.14 50.36
C LYS A 8 34.79 1.43 49.24
N GLU A 9 35.78 0.59 49.56
CA GLU A 9 36.56 -0.15 48.56
C GLU A 9 35.71 -1.12 47.74
N ILE A 10 34.60 -1.63 48.27
CA ILE A 10 33.66 -2.51 47.56
C ILE A 10 32.55 -1.71 46.87
N LEU A 11 32.03 -0.63 47.50
CA LEU A 11 30.99 0.21 46.90
C LEU A 11 31.46 0.91 45.63
N THR A 12 32.70 1.41 45.60
CA THR A 12 33.22 2.20 44.49
C THR A 12 33.31 1.41 43.17
N PRO A 13 33.91 0.20 43.12
CA PRO A 13 33.91 -0.64 41.93
C PRO A 13 32.51 -1.21 41.61
N PHE A 14 31.64 -1.45 42.60
CA PHE A 14 30.24 -1.84 42.35
C PHE A 14 29.46 -0.72 41.63
N VAL A 15 29.54 0.51 42.15
CA VAL A 15 28.92 1.69 41.53
C VAL A 15 29.52 1.96 40.15
N GLY A 16 30.84 1.82 39.98
CA GLY A 16 31.50 1.93 38.67
C GLY A 16 31.01 0.89 37.67
N THR A 17 30.85 -0.36 38.09
CA THR A 17 30.33 -1.45 37.24
C THR A 17 28.85 -1.22 36.90
N LEU A 18 28.04 -0.77 37.86
CA LEU A 18 26.63 -0.42 37.63
C LEU A 18 26.50 0.74 36.63
N PHE A 19 27.29 1.80 36.77
CA PHE A 19 27.32 2.90 35.81
C PHE A 19 27.79 2.46 34.43
N ALA A 20 28.78 1.56 34.35
CA ALA A 20 29.22 0.99 33.08
C ALA A 20 28.11 0.16 32.40
N LEU A 21 27.38 -0.66 33.17
CA LEU A 21 26.24 -1.44 32.67
C LEU A 21 25.07 -0.55 32.24
N LEU A 22 24.74 0.49 33.02
CA LEU A 22 23.72 1.48 32.66
C LEU A 22 24.10 2.26 31.40
N SER A 23 25.37 2.63 31.28
CA SER A 23 25.90 3.33 30.10
C SER A 23 25.86 2.42 28.87
N ALA A 24 26.28 1.16 29.00
CA ALA A 24 26.20 0.17 27.93
C ALA A 24 24.73 -0.10 27.52
N GLY A 25 23.83 -0.20 28.49
CA GLY A 25 22.39 -0.34 28.25
C GLY A 25 21.79 0.88 27.54
N LEU A 26 22.16 2.10 27.94
CA LEU A 26 21.74 3.34 27.30
C LEU A 26 22.24 3.42 25.85
N VAL A 27 23.50 3.10 25.61
CA VAL A 27 24.08 3.07 24.25
C VAL A 27 23.38 2.03 23.38
N TRP A 28 23.13 0.83 23.92
CA TRP A 28 22.39 -0.23 23.21
C TRP A 28 20.95 0.18 22.89
N PHE A 29 20.28 0.85 23.84
CA PHE A 29 18.93 1.38 23.65
C PHE A 29 18.89 2.44 22.54
N ILE A 30 19.79 3.42 22.57
CA ILE A 30 19.90 4.46 21.54
C ILE A 30 20.18 3.83 20.17
N LYS A 31 21.12 2.87 20.11
CA LYS A 31 21.45 2.16 18.87
C LYS A 31 20.24 1.40 18.31
N SER A 32 19.56 0.62 19.14
CA SER A 32 18.39 -0.17 18.74
C SER A 32 17.25 0.71 18.24
N ALA A 33 17.04 1.86 18.89
CA ALA A 33 16.01 2.79 18.48
C ALA A 33 16.36 3.53 17.18
N TYR A 34 17.65 3.84 16.97
CA TYR A 34 18.15 4.35 15.69
C TYR A 34 17.96 3.35 14.55
N GLU A 35 18.31 2.08 14.76
CA GLU A 35 18.14 1.02 13.77
C GLU A 35 16.65 0.83 13.42
N LYS A 36 15.77 0.80 14.42
CA LYS A 36 14.32 0.73 14.22
C LYS A 36 13.80 1.91 13.40
N HIS A 37 14.22 3.13 13.73
CA HIS A 37 13.84 4.33 12.99
C HIS A 37 14.28 4.27 11.52
N ARG A 38 15.54 3.89 11.28
CA ARG A 38 16.09 3.73 9.93
C ARG A 38 15.28 2.70 9.12
N LEU A 39 14.96 1.56 9.72
CA LEU A 39 14.16 0.51 9.07
C LEU A 39 12.75 1.00 8.73
N GLU A 40 12.10 1.73 9.64
CA GLU A 40 10.78 2.31 9.40
C GLU A 40 10.81 3.32 8.24
N VAL A 41 11.79 4.23 8.20
CA VAL A 41 11.92 5.21 7.09
C VAL A 41 12.14 4.51 5.74
N LEU A 42 12.96 3.46 5.70
CA LEU A 42 13.18 2.67 4.50
C LEU A 42 11.90 1.94 4.05
N ALA A 43 11.16 1.36 5.00
CA ALA A 43 9.89 0.71 4.72
C ALA A 43 8.86 1.70 4.16
N LEU A 44 8.70 2.88 4.78
CA LEU A 44 7.81 3.94 4.29
C LEU A 44 8.15 4.36 2.86
N ALA A 45 9.43 4.56 2.55
CA ALA A 45 9.87 4.90 1.20
C ALA A 45 9.65 3.76 0.19
N LYS A 46 9.68 2.50 0.62
CA LYS A 46 9.34 1.35 -0.23
C LYS A 46 7.84 1.30 -0.49
N PHE A 47 7.01 1.46 0.54
CA PHE A 47 5.56 1.50 0.40
C PHE A 47 5.10 2.64 -0.49
N GLU A 48 5.67 3.85 -0.35
CA GLU A 48 5.35 4.96 -1.24
C GLU A 48 5.56 4.58 -2.72
N ARG A 49 6.70 3.94 -3.03
CA ARG A 49 7.01 3.48 -4.39
C ARG A 49 6.04 2.40 -4.88
N ILE A 50 5.73 1.41 -4.03
CA ILE A 50 4.77 0.34 -4.33
C ILE A 50 3.40 0.93 -4.67
N PHE A 51 2.87 1.82 -3.82
CA PHE A 51 1.56 2.41 -4.05
C PHE A 51 1.54 3.39 -5.23
N ALA A 52 2.64 4.11 -5.49
CA ALA A 52 2.76 4.93 -6.70
C ALA A 52 2.75 4.08 -7.98
N ASN A 53 3.42 2.92 -7.97
CA ASN A 53 3.37 1.98 -9.09
C ASN A 53 1.96 1.39 -9.24
N ASN A 54 1.33 0.99 -8.13
CA ASN A 54 -0.05 0.49 -8.15
C ASN A 54 -1.05 1.51 -8.68
N LEU A 55 -0.86 2.83 -8.47
CA LEU A 55 -1.70 3.86 -9.12
C LEU A 55 -1.58 3.83 -10.64
N THR A 56 -0.37 3.58 -11.16
CA THR A 56 -0.12 3.50 -12.61
C THR A 56 -0.79 2.25 -13.19
N ILE A 57 -0.52 1.09 -12.58
CA ILE A 57 -1.14 -0.19 -12.95
C ILE A 57 -2.67 -0.10 -12.89
N LEU A 58 -3.20 0.54 -11.84
CA LEU A 58 -4.64 0.75 -11.69
C LEU A 58 -5.18 1.56 -12.86
N LYS A 59 -4.57 2.70 -13.18
CA LYS A 59 -4.99 3.51 -14.31
C LYS A 59 -4.98 2.70 -15.62
N ASP A 60 -3.89 1.99 -15.89
CA ASP A 60 -3.74 1.27 -17.16
C ASP A 60 -4.73 0.10 -17.28
N ASN A 61 -4.92 -0.69 -16.20
CA ASN A 61 -5.94 -1.74 -16.16
C ASN A 61 -7.35 -1.20 -16.38
N PHE A 62 -7.71 -0.04 -15.81
CA PHE A 62 -9.04 0.55 -16.03
C PHE A 62 -9.20 1.19 -17.42
N ASP A 63 -8.13 1.77 -17.98
CA ASP A 63 -8.14 2.21 -19.38
C ASP A 63 -8.37 1.02 -20.34
N PHE A 64 -7.79 -0.17 -20.03
CA PHE A 64 -8.07 -1.41 -20.77
C PHE A 64 -9.48 -1.94 -20.55
N LEU A 65 -10.00 -1.87 -19.32
CA LEU A 65 -11.37 -2.24 -19.00
C LEU A 65 -12.37 -1.45 -19.87
N ASP A 66 -12.18 -0.13 -19.99
CA ASP A 66 -13.03 0.73 -20.81
C ASP A 66 -13.00 0.35 -22.29
N LYS A 67 -11.81 0.03 -22.83
CA LYS A 67 -11.68 -0.46 -24.21
C LYS A 67 -12.39 -1.79 -24.41
N TRP A 68 -12.30 -2.69 -23.43
CA TRP A 68 -12.93 -4.00 -23.51
C TRP A 68 -14.46 -3.91 -23.44
N ILE A 69 -14.99 -3.08 -22.55
CA ILE A 69 -16.43 -2.76 -22.48
C ILE A 69 -16.91 -2.22 -23.84
N ALA A 70 -16.15 -1.33 -24.46
CA ALA A 70 -16.50 -0.79 -25.78
C ALA A 70 -16.45 -1.87 -26.88
N SER A 71 -15.49 -2.80 -26.84
CA SER A 71 -15.36 -3.85 -27.86
C SER A 71 -16.43 -4.93 -27.76
N LEU A 72 -16.90 -5.26 -26.55
CA LEU A 72 -17.96 -6.26 -26.34
C LEU A 72 -19.26 -5.90 -27.07
N LYS A 73 -19.54 -4.61 -27.25
CA LYS A 73 -20.69 -4.10 -28.03
C LYS A 73 -20.63 -4.48 -29.51
N ASN A 74 -19.46 -4.84 -30.03
CA ASN A 74 -19.24 -5.17 -31.43
C ASN A 74 -19.23 -6.69 -31.69
N ASN A 75 -19.60 -7.52 -30.71
CA ASN A 75 -19.63 -8.99 -30.83
C ASN A 75 -18.33 -9.63 -31.34
N ARG A 76 -17.18 -9.01 -31.08
CA ARG A 76 -15.87 -9.57 -31.46
C ARG A 76 -15.08 -9.97 -30.21
N PRO A 77 -14.40 -11.13 -30.25
CA PRO A 77 -13.42 -11.48 -29.23
C PRO A 77 -12.37 -10.37 -29.11
N TYR A 78 -12.07 -9.98 -27.87
CA TYR A 78 -11.07 -8.95 -27.58
C TYR A 78 -9.96 -9.57 -26.75
N SER A 79 -8.71 -9.34 -27.17
CA SER A 79 -7.54 -9.77 -26.41
C SER A 79 -7.10 -8.65 -25.47
N PHE A 80 -6.86 -9.01 -24.21
CA PHE A 80 -6.48 -8.08 -23.16
C PHE A 80 -5.50 -8.75 -22.21
N HIS A 81 -4.69 -7.94 -21.55
CA HIS A 81 -3.77 -8.37 -20.51
C HIS A 81 -3.85 -7.36 -19.38
N PHE A 82 -4.20 -7.83 -18.18
CA PHE A 82 -4.20 -7.00 -16.98
C PHE A 82 -2.90 -7.20 -16.23
N GLU A 83 -2.29 -6.10 -15.82
CA GLU A 83 -1.08 -6.12 -15.01
C GLU A 83 -1.41 -6.47 -13.56
N ASN A 84 -0.50 -7.18 -12.90
CA ASN A 84 -0.62 -7.58 -11.50
C ASN A 84 -0.19 -6.46 -10.56
N TYR A 85 -0.93 -6.27 -9.47
CA TYR A 85 -0.56 -5.31 -8.43
C TYR A 85 0.61 -5.79 -7.57
N TYR A 86 1.44 -4.84 -7.12
CA TYR A 86 2.49 -5.11 -6.15
C TYR A 86 1.91 -5.11 -4.73
N ILE A 87 1.85 -6.27 -4.10
CA ILE A 87 1.36 -6.44 -2.73
C ILE A 87 2.52 -6.84 -1.82
N ASN A 88 2.78 -6.06 -0.78
CA ASN A 88 3.83 -6.34 0.21
C ASN A 88 3.24 -6.23 1.62
N GLU A 89 2.89 -7.36 2.21
CA GLU A 89 2.33 -7.44 3.56
C GLU A 89 3.42 -7.57 4.62
N GLU A 90 4.52 -8.27 4.34
CA GLU A 90 5.58 -8.55 5.31
C GLU A 90 6.29 -7.30 5.82
N GLU A 91 6.45 -6.27 4.99
CA GLU A 91 7.12 -5.05 5.46
C GLU A 91 6.23 -4.14 6.30
N THR A 92 4.93 -4.43 6.42
CA THR A 92 4.03 -3.65 7.28
C THR A 92 4.41 -3.77 8.76
N TYR A 93 5.03 -4.90 9.18
CA TYR A 93 5.55 -5.11 10.54
C TYR A 93 6.70 -4.16 10.91
N LYS A 94 7.31 -3.50 9.93
CA LYS A 94 8.38 -2.50 10.14
C LYS A 94 7.84 -1.10 10.42
N ILE A 95 6.54 -0.87 10.20
CA ILE A 95 5.85 0.40 10.48
C ILE A 95 5.36 0.37 11.92
N SER A 96 5.43 1.50 12.62
CA SER A 96 4.93 1.61 14.00
C SER A 96 3.55 2.25 14.11
N ASN A 97 3.08 2.93 13.06
CA ASN A 97 1.79 3.59 13.02
C ASN A 97 0.65 2.62 12.64
N LEU A 98 -0.17 2.24 13.63
CA LEU A 98 -1.30 1.32 13.44
C LEU A 98 -2.35 1.84 12.44
N GLY A 99 -2.61 3.14 12.43
CA GLY A 99 -3.54 3.76 11.48
C GLY A 99 -3.08 3.62 10.02
N LEU A 100 -1.78 3.80 9.79
CA LEU A 100 -1.18 3.57 8.48
C LEU A 100 -1.19 2.08 8.12
N ILE A 101 -0.84 1.19 9.06
CA ILE A 101 -0.87 -0.27 8.83
C ILE A 101 -2.25 -0.72 8.37
N ASN A 102 -3.30 -0.33 9.10
CA ASN A 102 -4.68 -0.71 8.77
C ASN A 102 -5.09 -0.24 7.37
N ARG A 103 -4.71 0.98 6.98
CA ARG A 103 -4.98 1.51 5.64
C ARG A 103 -4.21 0.75 4.56
N VAL A 104 -2.92 0.46 4.79
CA VAL A 104 -2.09 -0.32 3.86
C VAL A 104 -2.67 -1.72 3.64
N LEU A 105 -3.05 -2.41 4.72
CA LEU A 105 -3.64 -3.76 4.64
C LEU A 105 -5.00 -3.73 3.92
N SER A 106 -5.85 -2.77 4.23
CA SER A 106 -7.16 -2.61 3.58
C SER A 106 -7.04 -2.40 2.08
N VAL A 107 -6.15 -1.49 1.65
CA VAL A 107 -5.93 -1.22 0.23
C VAL A 107 -5.26 -2.41 -0.48
N ASN A 108 -4.30 -3.06 0.16
CA ASN A 108 -3.69 -4.29 -0.38
C ASN A 108 -4.72 -5.40 -0.60
N TYR A 109 -5.64 -5.58 0.35
CA TYR A 109 -6.74 -6.53 0.20
C TYR A 109 -7.63 -6.19 -1.00
N MET A 110 -8.01 -4.92 -1.16
CA MET A 110 -8.81 -4.46 -2.30
C MET A 110 -8.10 -4.69 -3.64
N LEU A 111 -6.82 -4.34 -3.74
CA LEU A 111 -6.00 -4.55 -4.94
C LEU A 111 -5.87 -6.04 -5.27
N ARG A 112 -5.63 -6.89 -4.25
CA ARG A 112 -5.55 -8.35 -4.42
C ARG A 112 -6.88 -8.91 -4.93
N ARG A 113 -8.00 -8.49 -4.32
CA ARG A 113 -9.34 -8.95 -4.72
C ARG A 113 -9.65 -8.59 -6.16
N MET A 114 -9.39 -7.34 -6.54
CA MET A 114 -9.61 -6.88 -7.91
C MET A 114 -8.71 -7.59 -8.93
N GLY A 115 -7.44 -7.84 -8.60
CA GLY A 115 -6.54 -8.63 -9.44
C GLY A 115 -7.07 -10.05 -9.67
N LEU A 116 -7.60 -10.70 -8.63
CA LEU A 116 -8.24 -12.01 -8.74
C LEU A 116 -9.51 -11.97 -9.59
N ASP A 117 -10.34 -10.93 -9.42
CA ASP A 117 -11.56 -10.78 -10.22
C ASP A 117 -11.20 -10.60 -11.71
N PHE A 118 -10.18 -9.79 -12.05
CA PHE A 118 -9.69 -9.67 -13.44
C PHE A 118 -9.19 -11.01 -14.00
N ALA A 119 -8.39 -11.76 -13.24
CA ALA A 119 -7.86 -13.04 -13.68
C ALA A 119 -8.97 -14.09 -13.90
N ASN A 120 -9.96 -14.13 -13.01
CA ASN A 120 -11.09 -15.06 -13.11
C ASN A 120 -11.98 -14.75 -14.32
N ILE A 121 -12.28 -13.48 -14.55
CA ILE A 121 -13.07 -13.07 -15.70
C ILE A 121 -12.30 -13.31 -17.00
N TYR A 122 -10.99 -13.01 -17.07
CA TYR A 122 -10.16 -13.32 -18.23
C TYR A 122 -10.20 -14.81 -18.58
N LYS A 123 -9.99 -15.68 -17.58
CA LYS A 123 -10.04 -17.13 -17.77
C LYS A 123 -11.42 -17.59 -18.27
N SER A 124 -12.48 -17.15 -17.60
CA SER A 124 -13.86 -17.48 -17.97
C SER A 124 -14.20 -17.02 -19.39
N TYR A 125 -13.72 -15.83 -19.78
CA TYR A 125 -13.91 -15.27 -21.12
C TYR A 125 -13.40 -16.20 -22.20
N TRP A 126 -12.14 -16.61 -22.12
CA TRP A 126 -11.57 -17.49 -23.14
C TRP A 126 -12.16 -18.89 -23.14
N ASP A 127 -12.45 -19.44 -21.96
CA ASP A 127 -13.08 -20.76 -21.83
C ASP A 127 -14.47 -20.79 -22.51
N VAL A 128 -15.27 -19.73 -22.36
CA VAL A 128 -16.61 -19.65 -22.96
C VAL A 128 -16.55 -19.31 -24.44
N ILE A 129 -15.69 -18.36 -24.85
CA ILE A 129 -15.49 -18.03 -26.27
C ILE A 129 -15.05 -19.28 -27.05
N SER A 130 -14.10 -20.05 -26.53
CA SER A 130 -13.66 -21.31 -27.17
C SER A 130 -14.79 -22.31 -27.36
N LYS A 131 -15.69 -22.46 -26.37
CA LYS A 131 -16.87 -23.33 -26.47
C LYS A 131 -17.86 -22.82 -27.50
N ILE A 132 -18.13 -21.51 -27.53
CA ILE A 132 -19.03 -20.89 -28.50
C ILE A 132 -18.47 -21.04 -29.92
N ASP A 133 -17.16 -20.85 -30.11
CA ASP A 133 -16.49 -21.01 -31.41
C ASP A 133 -16.51 -22.44 -31.94
N SER A 134 -16.66 -23.44 -31.07
CA SER A 134 -16.81 -24.85 -31.48
C SER A 134 -18.19 -25.21 -32.02
N ILE A 135 -19.18 -24.31 -31.90
CA ILE A 135 -20.55 -24.52 -32.40
C ILE A 135 -20.56 -24.36 -33.93
N GLN A 136 -21.04 -25.38 -34.64
CA GLN A 136 -21.13 -25.40 -36.11
C GLN A 136 -22.25 -24.51 -36.67
N ASP A 137 -23.34 -24.31 -35.91
CA ASP A 137 -24.47 -23.46 -36.30
C ASP A 137 -24.15 -21.98 -36.01
N GLU A 138 -23.96 -21.20 -37.09
CA GLU A 138 -23.63 -19.77 -37.02
C GLU A 138 -24.70 -18.92 -36.33
N MET A 139 -25.99 -19.19 -36.55
CA MET A 139 -27.04 -18.41 -35.88
C MET A 139 -27.08 -18.67 -34.37
N ARG A 140 -26.85 -19.93 -33.97
CA ARG A 140 -26.75 -20.30 -32.56
C ARG A 140 -25.49 -19.74 -31.93
N LYS A 141 -24.37 -19.73 -32.65
CA LYS A 141 -23.11 -19.13 -32.24
C LYS A 141 -23.27 -17.64 -31.95
N GLU A 142 -23.83 -16.89 -32.89
CA GLU A 142 -24.03 -15.44 -32.74
C GLU A 142 -24.96 -15.11 -31.57
N ARG A 143 -26.07 -15.85 -31.41
CA ARG A 143 -26.99 -15.67 -30.27
C ARG A 143 -26.29 -15.93 -28.93
N ASN A 144 -25.56 -17.05 -28.82
CA ASN A 144 -24.86 -17.39 -27.59
C ASN A 144 -23.76 -16.38 -27.25
N LEU A 145 -23.03 -15.90 -28.27
CA LEU A 145 -22.00 -14.88 -28.12
C LEU A 145 -22.59 -13.58 -27.58
N LYS A 146 -23.71 -13.13 -28.14
CA LYS A 146 -24.41 -11.92 -27.69
C LYS A 146 -24.85 -12.04 -26.24
N THR A 147 -25.53 -13.12 -25.86
CA THR A 147 -25.98 -13.34 -24.48
C THR A 147 -24.79 -13.41 -23.51
N TYR A 148 -23.69 -14.04 -23.92
CA TYR A 148 -22.49 -14.10 -23.10
C TYR A 148 -21.85 -12.71 -22.91
N HIS A 149 -21.74 -11.92 -23.98
CA HIS A 149 -21.22 -10.57 -23.91
C HIS A 149 -22.09 -9.64 -23.04
N GLU A 150 -23.42 -9.78 -23.08
CA GLU A 150 -24.32 -9.04 -22.19
C GLU A 150 -24.07 -9.40 -20.71
N ASN A 151 -23.88 -10.69 -20.39
CA ASN A 151 -23.59 -11.12 -19.03
C ASN A 151 -22.21 -10.66 -18.53
N ILE A 152 -21.18 -10.74 -19.37
CA ILE A 152 -19.83 -10.31 -18.96
C ILE A 152 -19.75 -8.79 -18.83
N LEU A 153 -20.49 -8.04 -19.65
CA LEU A 153 -20.57 -6.58 -19.56
C LEU A 153 -21.04 -6.14 -18.17
N ILE A 154 -22.05 -6.79 -17.59
CA ILE A 154 -22.54 -6.49 -16.23
C ILE A 154 -21.41 -6.65 -15.21
N ASN A 155 -20.62 -7.72 -15.29
CA ASN A 155 -19.51 -7.95 -14.37
C ASN A 155 -18.41 -6.89 -14.53
N LEU A 156 -18.08 -6.52 -15.77
CA LEU A 156 -17.08 -5.49 -16.05
C LEU A 156 -17.53 -4.11 -15.57
N GLU A 157 -18.81 -3.77 -15.71
CA GLU A 157 -19.38 -2.53 -15.20
C GLU A 157 -19.39 -2.48 -13.66
N GLN A 158 -19.66 -3.61 -12.99
CA GLN A 158 -19.52 -3.71 -11.53
C GLN A 158 -18.08 -3.49 -11.08
N MET A 159 -17.10 -4.07 -11.78
CA MET A 159 -15.69 -3.81 -11.50
C MET A 159 -15.34 -2.34 -11.69
N LYS A 160 -15.89 -1.69 -12.72
CA LYS A 160 -15.72 -0.25 -12.98
C LYS A 160 -16.14 0.62 -11.79
N GLN A 161 -17.20 0.26 -11.08
CA GLN A 161 -17.66 0.99 -9.90
C GLN A 161 -16.66 0.96 -8.74
N SER A 162 -15.84 -0.09 -8.64
CA SER A 162 -14.83 -0.21 -7.59
C SER A 162 -13.60 0.70 -7.79
N TYR A 163 -13.41 1.23 -9.01
CA TYR A 163 -12.22 1.99 -9.39
C TYR A 163 -11.91 3.16 -8.45
N GLU A 164 -12.87 4.08 -8.30
CA GLU A 164 -12.63 5.33 -7.58
C GLU A 164 -12.42 5.07 -6.08
N VAL A 165 -13.06 4.03 -5.52
CA VAL A 165 -12.83 3.60 -4.13
C VAL A 165 -11.39 3.15 -3.94
N ILE A 166 -10.90 2.26 -4.82
CA ILE A 166 -9.54 1.71 -4.70
C ILE A 166 -8.50 2.79 -4.99
N LYS A 167 -8.70 3.59 -6.03
CA LYS A 167 -7.85 4.74 -6.37
C LYS A 167 -7.76 5.74 -5.22
N SER A 168 -8.89 6.12 -4.63
CA SER A 168 -8.91 7.02 -3.46
C SER A 168 -8.15 6.40 -2.29
N GLY A 169 -8.37 5.11 -2.01
CA GLY A 169 -7.64 4.40 -0.96
C GLY A 169 -6.13 4.41 -1.18
N VAL A 170 -5.67 4.15 -2.40
CA VAL A 170 -4.22 4.20 -2.73
C VAL A 170 -3.66 5.61 -2.56
N VAL A 171 -4.37 6.64 -3.06
CA VAL A 171 -3.95 8.06 -2.88
C VAL A 171 -3.87 8.43 -1.41
N ASP A 172 -4.86 8.04 -0.60
CA ASP A 172 -4.89 8.30 0.83
C ASP A 172 -3.73 7.62 1.57
N VAL A 173 -3.39 6.38 1.20
CA VAL A 173 -2.22 5.69 1.76
C VAL A 173 -0.92 6.43 1.41
N VAL A 174 -0.74 6.86 0.16
CA VAL A 174 0.44 7.64 -0.23
C VAL A 174 0.52 8.97 0.53
N ALA A 175 -0.61 9.68 0.67
CA ALA A 175 -0.68 10.92 1.44
C ALA A 175 -0.32 10.69 2.92
N TYR A 176 -0.85 9.63 3.52
CA TYR A 176 -0.57 9.25 4.90
C TYR A 176 0.92 8.93 5.09
N ILE A 177 1.51 8.13 4.19
CA ILE A 177 2.95 7.80 4.21
C ILE A 177 3.79 9.08 4.17
N ARG A 178 3.47 10.03 3.29
CA ARG A 178 4.18 11.30 3.19
C ARG A 178 4.06 12.14 4.45
N ALA A 179 2.86 12.20 5.05
CA ALA A 179 2.65 12.88 6.31
C ALA A 179 3.47 12.25 7.45
N VAL A 180 3.46 10.92 7.58
CA VAL A 180 4.28 10.18 8.57
C VAL A 180 5.76 10.48 8.35
N ASN A 181 6.24 10.37 7.09
CA ASN A 181 7.65 10.55 6.75
C ASN A 181 8.13 11.97 7.06
N LYS A 182 7.31 13.01 6.80
CA LYS A 182 7.63 14.40 7.17
C LYS A 182 7.81 14.58 8.67
N VAL A 183 6.88 14.06 9.48
CA VAL A 183 6.98 14.12 10.95
C VAL A 183 8.21 13.36 11.45
N ARG A 184 8.48 12.18 10.88
CA ARG A 184 9.61 11.33 11.26
C ARG A 184 10.98 11.92 10.89
N ARG A 185 11.11 12.63 9.76
CA ARG A 185 12.37 13.26 9.32
C ARG A 185 12.77 14.50 10.13
N HIS A 186 11.81 15.21 10.73
CA HIS A 186 12.06 16.48 11.41
C HIS A 186 12.14 16.36 12.94
N SER A 187 11.99 15.17 13.52
CA SER A 187 12.09 14.97 14.97
C SER A 187 13.44 14.35 15.35
N LEU A 188 14.32 15.16 15.96
CA LEU A 188 15.49 14.69 16.74
C LEU A 188 15.09 13.75 17.90
N PHE A 189 13.80 13.66 18.24
CA PHE A 189 13.22 12.75 19.24
C PHE A 189 12.46 11.57 18.63
N GLY A 190 12.41 11.45 17.30
CA GLY A 190 11.88 10.26 16.62
C GLY A 190 12.62 8.98 17.03
N TYR A 191 13.86 9.13 17.50
CA TYR A 191 14.73 8.09 18.03
C TYR A 191 14.36 7.59 19.43
N ILE A 192 13.62 8.36 20.25
CA ILE A 192 13.25 7.98 21.64
C ILE A 192 11.74 7.67 21.72
N SER A 193 11.05 7.62 20.58
CA SER A 193 9.59 7.65 20.47
C SER A 193 8.84 6.47 21.10
N PHE A 194 9.53 5.41 21.54
CA PHE A 194 8.89 4.31 22.27
C PHE A 194 8.52 4.70 23.71
N LEU A 195 9.21 5.67 24.32
CA LEU A 195 8.91 6.16 25.67
C LEU A 195 7.82 7.25 25.70
N PHE A 196 7.50 7.85 24.55
CA PHE A 196 6.56 8.97 24.43
C PHE A 196 5.64 8.80 23.21
N ILE A 197 4.93 7.67 23.15
CA ILE A 197 3.96 7.36 22.09
C ILE A 197 2.90 8.48 21.91
N ASP A 198 2.69 9.31 22.94
CA ASP A 198 1.68 10.39 22.97
C ASP A 198 2.20 11.83 22.75
N VAL A 199 3.51 12.09 22.63
CA VAL A 199 4.04 13.48 22.70
C VAL A 199 4.48 14.08 21.36
N PHE A 200 4.58 13.30 20.27
CA PHE A 200 4.86 13.85 18.93
C PHE A 200 3.59 13.92 18.08
N PRO A 201 3.48 14.92 17.17
CA PRO A 201 2.20 15.43 16.74
C PRO A 201 1.40 14.32 16.09
N ARG A 202 0.23 14.05 16.66
CA ARG A 202 -0.83 13.29 15.98
C ARG A 202 -0.87 13.80 14.55
N ILE A 203 -0.81 12.88 13.58
CA ILE A 203 -1.06 13.22 12.18
C ILE A 203 -2.45 13.85 12.17
N THR A 204 -2.47 15.19 12.08
CA THR A 204 -3.71 15.94 12.11
C THR A 204 -4.43 15.66 10.80
N GLU A 205 -5.75 15.52 10.85
CA GLU A 205 -6.58 15.37 9.66
C GLU A 205 -6.24 16.43 8.59
N LYS A 206 -6.03 17.68 9.03
CA LYS A 206 -5.56 18.80 8.19
C LYS A 206 -4.24 18.56 7.44
N SER A 207 -3.28 17.83 8.03
CA SER A 207 -2.00 17.55 7.35
C SER A 207 -2.16 16.46 6.29
N MET A 208 -3.04 15.47 6.54
CA MET A 208 -3.40 14.49 5.52
C MET A 208 -4.17 15.14 4.39
N GLU A 209 -5.17 15.97 4.69
CA GLU A 209 -5.97 16.70 3.68
C GLU A 209 -5.09 17.53 2.76
N LYS A 210 -4.08 18.23 3.31
CA LYS A 210 -3.12 19.01 2.53
C LYS A 210 -2.29 18.13 1.58
N GLU A 211 -1.80 16.99 2.04
CA GLU A 211 -1.06 16.04 1.20
C GLU A 211 -1.97 15.40 0.14
N THR A 212 -3.19 15.00 0.51
CA THR A 212 -4.19 14.45 -0.41
C THR A 212 -4.55 15.47 -1.50
N ALA A 213 -4.78 16.73 -1.13
CA ALA A 213 -5.04 17.80 -2.09
C ALA A 213 -3.85 18.02 -3.04
N ALA A 214 -2.62 18.06 -2.52
CA ALA A 214 -1.42 18.20 -3.33
C ALA A 214 -1.21 16.99 -4.28
N LEU A 215 -1.51 15.77 -3.84
CA LEU A 215 -1.45 14.56 -4.66
C LEU A 215 -2.51 14.57 -5.77
N LYS A 216 -3.76 14.90 -5.43
CA LYS A 216 -4.86 15.00 -6.41
C LYS A 216 -4.53 16.04 -7.49
N ALA A 217 -4.05 17.22 -7.10
CA ALA A 217 -3.63 18.27 -8.04
C ALA A 217 -2.51 17.79 -8.97
N ASN A 218 -1.49 17.11 -8.44
CA ASN A 218 -0.39 16.58 -9.25
C ASN A 218 -0.85 15.48 -10.23
N ILE A 219 -1.80 14.62 -9.82
CA ILE A 219 -2.37 13.58 -10.68
C ILE A 219 -3.16 14.22 -11.83
N GLU A 220 -3.96 15.25 -11.55
CA GLU A 220 -4.71 16.00 -12.57
C GLU A 220 -3.82 16.76 -13.54
N GLU A 221 -2.75 17.40 -13.06
CA GLU A 221 -1.81 18.12 -13.92
C GLU A 221 -1.08 17.15 -14.87
N LYS A 222 -0.65 15.99 -14.35
CA LYS A 222 0.01 14.96 -15.16
C LYS A 222 -0.93 14.28 -16.15
N SER A 223 -2.23 14.13 -15.82
CA SER A 223 -3.20 13.55 -16.75
C SER A 223 -3.53 14.52 -17.89
N LYS A 224 -3.57 15.83 -17.64
CA LYS A 224 -3.76 16.88 -18.65
C LYS A 224 -2.57 17.01 -19.62
N ARG A 225 -1.34 16.80 -19.15
CA ARG A 225 -0.12 16.85 -19.99
C ARG A 225 0.07 15.65 -20.91
N LYS A 226 -0.68 14.55 -20.71
CA LYS A 226 -0.62 13.33 -21.52
C LYS A 226 -1.76 13.23 -22.56
N LYS A 227 -2.67 14.20 -22.61
CA LYS A 227 -3.61 14.40 -23.72
C LYS A 227 -2.98 15.33 -24.75
#